data_AF-A0A226I0R4-F1
#
_entry.id   AF-A0A226I0R4-F1
#
_cell.length_a   1.000
_cell.length_b   1.000
_cell.length_c   1.000
_cell.angle_alpha   90.00
_cell.angle_beta   90.00
_cell.angle_gamma   90.00
#
_symmetry.space_group_name_H-M   'P 1'
#
loop_
_entity.id
_entity.type
_entity.pdbx_description
1 polymer ?
#
loop_
_entity_poly.entity_id
_entity_poly.type
_entity_poly.pdbx_seq_one_letter_code
_entity_poly.pdbx_strand_id
1 'polypeptide(L)'
;MNPSFNYFIGKSSAAIYKICIGKGNAKERLIESELEIRCALRAPVPDELISLKNKIKKNLLYSGQGEGGAAEGSIARSLLGKRNSTASKFIADIIRLHHEVEAYIKYSSHN
;
A
#
# COMPACT_ATOMS: atom_id res chain seq x y z
N MET A 1 -15.92 16.64 -2.12
CA MET A 1 -15.25 15.32 -2.33
C MET A 1 -13.90 15.57 -2.99
N ASN A 2 -12.77 15.23 -2.36
CA ASN A 2 -11.45 15.45 -2.98
C ASN A 2 -11.21 14.38 -4.06
N PRO A 3 -11.17 14.71 -5.37
CA PRO A 3 -11.04 13.74 -6.45
C PRO A 3 -9.78 12.87 -6.32
N SER A 4 -8.78 13.37 -5.60
CA SER A 4 -7.50 12.71 -5.46
C SER A 4 -7.54 11.47 -4.54
N PHE A 5 -8.54 11.33 -3.66
CA PHE A 5 -8.69 10.12 -2.83
C PHE A 5 -9.29 8.95 -3.64
N ASN A 6 -10.10 9.23 -4.66
CA ASN A 6 -10.61 8.20 -5.56
C ASN A 6 -9.49 7.50 -6.33
N TYR A 7 -8.40 8.22 -6.65
CA TYR A 7 -7.22 7.61 -7.24
C TYR A 7 -6.54 6.62 -6.30
N PHE A 8 -6.43 6.96 -5.00
CA PHE A 8 -5.95 6.03 -3.98
C PHE A 8 -6.86 4.79 -3.90
N ILE A 9 -8.18 4.97 -3.84
CA ILE A 9 -9.16 3.87 -3.78
C ILE A 9 -9.05 2.96 -5.00
N GLY A 10 -9.01 3.51 -6.22
CA GLY A 10 -8.90 2.70 -7.43
C GLY A 10 -7.62 1.86 -7.47
N LYS A 11 -6.47 2.45 -7.09
CA LYS A 11 -5.19 1.72 -7.09
C LYS A 11 -5.09 0.70 -5.95
N SER A 12 -5.55 1.04 -4.75
CA SER A 12 -5.57 0.11 -3.63
C SER A 12 -6.54 -1.06 -3.86
N SER A 13 -7.72 -0.81 -4.45
CA SER A 13 -8.66 -1.87 -4.83
C SER A 13 -8.05 -2.83 -5.85
N ALA A 14 -7.38 -2.30 -6.88
CA ALA A 14 -6.70 -3.12 -7.88
C ALA A 14 -5.57 -3.97 -7.28
N ALA A 15 -4.79 -3.41 -6.35
CA ALA A 15 -3.77 -4.15 -5.60
C ALA A 15 -4.40 -5.27 -4.77
N ILE A 16 -5.45 -4.96 -3.99
CA ILE A 16 -6.14 -5.94 -3.14
C ILE A 16 -6.72 -7.07 -3.99
N TYR A 17 -7.39 -6.74 -5.09
CA TYR A 17 -7.92 -7.73 -6.02
C TYR A 17 -6.83 -8.70 -6.50
N LYS A 18 -5.72 -8.19 -7.02
CA LYS A 18 -4.58 -9.00 -7.46
C LYS A 18 -4.01 -9.86 -6.33
N ILE A 19 -3.90 -9.34 -5.11
CA ILE A 19 -3.42 -10.10 -3.95
C ILE A 19 -4.38 -11.23 -3.58
N CYS A 20 -5.69 -11.00 -3.66
CA CYS A 20 -6.71 -11.99 -3.30
C CYS A 20 -6.82 -13.12 -4.32
N ILE A 21 -6.78 -12.81 -5.62
CA ILE A 21 -6.95 -13.79 -6.70
C ILE A 21 -5.63 -14.36 -7.23
N GLY A 22 -4.50 -13.73 -6.90
CA GLY A 22 -3.18 -14.10 -7.37
C GLY A 22 -2.76 -15.49 -6.87
N LYS A 23 -1.95 -16.17 -7.68
CA LYS A 23 -1.42 -17.50 -7.35
C LYS A 23 -0.17 -17.38 -6.47
N GLY A 24 0.20 -18.48 -5.81
CA GLY A 24 1.42 -18.54 -5.01
C GLY A 24 1.28 -17.98 -3.59
N ASN A 25 2.43 -17.72 -2.96
CA ASN A 25 2.49 -17.27 -1.58
C ASN A 25 2.29 -15.74 -1.47
N ALA A 26 2.17 -15.23 -0.24
CA ALA A 26 1.91 -13.81 0.01
C ALA A 26 2.97 -12.87 -0.60
N LYS A 27 4.22 -13.33 -0.69
CA LYS A 27 5.34 -12.54 -1.23
C LYS A 27 5.23 -12.39 -2.74
N GLU A 28 4.96 -13.50 -3.44
CA GLU A 28 4.77 -13.51 -4.90
C GLU A 28 3.61 -12.60 -5.32
N ARG A 29 2.45 -12.74 -4.66
CA ARG A 29 1.28 -11.89 -4.90
C ARG A 29 1.53 -10.40 -4.67
N LEU A 30 2.35 -10.08 -3.67
CA LEU A 30 2.77 -8.72 -3.38
C LEU A 30 3.68 -8.13 -4.46
N ILE A 31 4.59 -8.95 -5.00
CA ILE A 31 5.47 -8.57 -6.10
C ILE A 31 4.65 -8.30 -7.36
N GLU A 32 3.70 -9.18 -7.69
CA GLU A 32 2.81 -9.00 -8.84
C GLU A 32 1.94 -7.73 -8.75
N SER A 33 1.67 -7.27 -7.54
CA SER A 33 0.87 -6.07 -7.24
C SER A 33 1.70 -4.81 -7.03
N GLU A 34 3.01 -4.86 -7.32
CA GLU A 34 3.95 -3.79 -6.96
C GLU A 34 3.56 -2.43 -7.54
N LEU A 35 3.18 -2.40 -8.82
CA LEU A 35 2.84 -1.17 -9.52
C LEU A 35 1.64 -0.47 -8.86
N GLU A 36 0.57 -1.22 -8.59
CA GLU A 36 -0.64 -0.68 -7.98
C GLU A 36 -0.37 -0.15 -6.56
N ILE A 37 0.40 -0.89 -5.77
CA ILE A 37 0.77 -0.47 -4.41
C ILE A 37 1.60 0.80 -4.45
N ARG A 38 2.58 0.90 -5.36
CA ARG A 38 3.39 2.11 -5.53
C ARG A 38 2.54 3.31 -5.93
N CYS A 39 1.60 3.13 -6.87
CA CYS A 39 0.67 4.18 -7.25
C CYS A 39 -0.23 4.60 -6.09
N ALA A 40 -0.78 3.65 -5.33
CA ALA A 40 -1.62 3.93 -4.17
C ALA A 40 -0.84 4.71 -3.09
N LEU A 41 0.37 4.26 -2.72
CA LEU A 41 1.15 4.94 -1.68
C LEU A 41 1.63 6.34 -2.07
N ARG A 42 1.74 6.65 -3.37
CA ARG A 42 2.01 8.01 -3.87
C ARG A 42 0.79 8.92 -3.86
N ALA A 43 -0.41 8.34 -3.93
CA ALA A 43 -1.65 9.10 -3.91
C ALA A 43 -1.83 9.83 -2.56
N PRO A 44 -2.54 10.98 -2.58
CA PRO A 44 -2.97 11.62 -1.35
C PRO A 44 -4.02 10.75 -0.63
N VAL A 45 -4.02 10.87 0.70
CA VAL A 45 -5.01 10.28 1.60
C VAL A 45 -5.42 11.39 2.58
N PRO A 46 -6.56 11.26 3.29
CA PRO A 46 -6.94 12.18 4.37
C PRO A 46 -5.80 12.40 5.37
N ASP A 47 -5.69 13.63 5.89
CA ASP A 47 -4.56 14.03 6.75
C ASP A 47 -4.44 13.15 8.00
N GLU A 48 -5.57 12.75 8.56
CA GLU A 48 -5.71 11.82 9.70
C GLU A 48 -5.04 10.45 9.43
N LEU A 49 -4.99 10.04 8.16
CA LEU A 49 -4.47 8.74 7.72
C LEU A 49 -3.03 8.82 7.17
N ILE A 50 -2.43 10.02 7.11
CA ILE A 50 -1.04 10.19 6.64
C ILE A 50 -0.06 9.40 7.50
N SER A 51 -0.25 9.38 8.82
CA SER A 51 0.61 8.63 9.74
C SER A 51 0.61 7.13 9.44
N LEU A 52 -0.58 6.56 9.20
CA LEU A 52 -0.73 5.16 8.81
C LEU A 52 -0.05 4.89 7.45
N LYS A 53 -0.29 5.73 6.44
CA LYS A 53 0.37 5.60 5.13
C LYS A 53 1.89 5.66 5.23
N ASN A 54 2.43 6.56 6.05
CA ASN A 54 3.88 6.70 6.24
C ASN A 54 4.48 5.51 6.98
N LYS A 55 3.77 4.93 7.96
CA LYS A 55 4.18 3.68 8.61
C LYS A 55 4.28 2.53 7.61
N ILE A 56 3.30 2.41 6.71
CA ILE A 56 3.29 1.40 5.65
C ILE A 56 4.48 1.57 4.70
N LYS A 57 4.72 2.82 4.24
CA LYS A 57 5.89 3.15 3.42
C LYS A 57 7.20 2.81 4.13
N LYS A 58 7.33 3.15 5.41
CA LYS A 58 8.52 2.83 6.19
C LYS A 58 8.73 1.32 6.29
N ASN A 59 7.69 0.56 6.64
CA ASN A 59 7.77 -0.89 6.72
C ASN A 59 8.15 -1.55 5.37
N LEU A 60 7.72 -0.96 4.26
CA LEU A 60 8.08 -1.38 2.91
C LEU A 60 9.57 -1.07 2.61
N LEU A 61 10.02 0.15 2.88
CA LEU A 61 11.32 0.68 2.44
C LEU A 61 12.49 0.36 3.40
N TYR A 62 12.22 -0.01 4.65
CA TYR A 62 13.23 -0.31 5.67
C TYR A 62 13.97 -1.66 5.45
N SER A 63 14.16 -2.06 4.20
CA SER A 63 14.79 -3.34 3.81
C SER A 63 16.13 -3.20 3.12
N GLY A 64 16.65 -1.98 2.92
CA GLY A 64 18.00 -1.84 2.36
C GLY A 64 18.32 -0.58 1.55
N GLN A 65 17.58 0.54 1.69
CA GLN A 65 18.04 1.81 1.13
C GLN A 65 17.93 2.90 2.18
N GLY A 66 19.09 3.46 2.52
CA GLY A 66 19.24 4.56 3.46
C GLY A 66 18.61 5.85 2.95
N GLU A 67 18.51 6.79 3.88
CA GLU A 67 18.11 8.17 3.67
C GLU A 67 19.12 8.89 2.77
N GLY A 68 19.13 8.59 1.48
CA GLY A 68 20.05 9.20 0.53
C GLY A 68 20.07 8.48 -0.81
N GLY A 69 19.45 9.10 -1.82
CA GLY A 69 19.73 8.78 -3.22
C GLY A 69 18.75 7.81 -3.90
N ALA A 70 17.76 8.38 -4.58
CA ALA A 70 17.40 8.09 -5.98
C ALA A 70 17.18 6.64 -6.45
N ALA A 71 16.86 5.69 -5.58
CA ALA A 71 16.33 4.41 -6.03
C ALA A 71 14.93 4.21 -5.46
N GLU A 72 13.95 4.21 -6.35
CA GLU A 72 12.60 3.75 -6.05
C GLU A 72 12.69 2.28 -5.62
N GLY A 73 12.78 2.05 -4.31
CA GLY A 73 12.87 0.71 -3.74
C GLY A 73 11.71 -0.15 -4.24
N SER A 74 12.03 -1.13 -5.09
CA SER A 74 11.05 -2.09 -5.58
C SER A 74 10.52 -2.92 -4.40
N ILE A 75 9.22 -3.21 -4.42
CA ILE A 75 8.60 -4.12 -3.45
C ILE A 75 9.27 -5.49 -3.54
N ALA A 76 9.59 -5.96 -4.74
CA ALA A 76 10.37 -7.18 -4.95
C ALA A 76 11.73 -7.14 -4.26
N ARG A 77 12.50 -6.05 -4.41
CA ARG A 77 13.79 -5.87 -3.70
C ARG A 77 13.63 -5.84 -2.19
N SER A 78 12.59 -5.17 -1.71
CA SER A 78 12.31 -5.06 -0.27
C SER A 78 11.90 -6.39 0.34
N LEU A 79 11.24 -7.24 -0.44
CA LEU A 79 10.77 -8.53 0.00
C LEU A 79 11.83 -9.62 -0.15
N LEU A 80 12.77 -9.54 -1.09
CA LEU A 80 13.75 -10.59 -1.43
C LEU A 80 14.37 -11.27 -0.18
N GLY A 81 14.78 -10.52 0.85
CA GLY A 81 15.34 -11.06 2.11
C GLY A 81 14.35 -11.29 3.27
N LYS A 82 13.05 -11.03 3.10
CA LYS A 82 12.04 -11.12 4.18
C LYS A 82 11.24 -12.42 4.17
N ARG A 83 10.77 -12.81 5.36
CA ARG A 83 9.84 -13.94 5.60
C ARG A 83 8.45 -13.64 5.05
N ASN A 84 7.71 -14.68 4.66
CA ASN A 84 6.32 -14.56 4.16
C ASN A 84 5.34 -13.95 5.19
N SER A 85 5.61 -14.11 6.49
CA SER A 85 4.81 -13.46 7.54
C SER A 85 4.90 -11.93 7.48
N THR A 86 6.03 -11.36 7.04
CA THR A 86 6.17 -9.92 6.82
C THR A 86 5.36 -9.45 5.61
N ALA A 87 5.36 -10.23 4.54
CA ALA A 87 4.51 -9.98 3.37
C ALA A 87 3.02 -9.97 3.76
N SER A 88 2.59 -10.94 4.57
CA SER A 88 1.20 -11.03 5.04
C SER A 88 0.79 -9.84 5.91
N LYS A 89 1.66 -9.39 6.82
CA LYS A 89 1.42 -8.17 7.62
C LYS A 89 1.26 -6.93 6.74
N PHE A 90 2.08 -6.82 5.70
CA PHE A 90 2.02 -5.69 4.79
C PHE A 90 0.73 -5.68 3.95
N ILE A 91 0.26 -6.84 3.50
CA ILE A 91 -1.05 -6.98 2.86
C ILE A 91 -2.16 -6.47 3.79
N ALA A 92 -2.14 -6.92 5.06
CA ALA A 92 -3.12 -6.49 6.05
C ALA A 92 -3.10 -4.97 6.28
N ASP A 93 -1.90 -4.37 6.34
CA ASP A 93 -1.77 -2.92 6.50
C ASP A 93 -2.33 -2.14 5.28
N ILE A 94 -2.14 -2.62 4.04
CA ILE A 94 -2.73 -2.00 2.85
C ILE A 94 -4.25 -2.08 2.89
N ILE A 95 -4.80 -3.26 3.20
CA ILE A 95 -6.26 -3.47 3.29
C ILE A 95 -6.84 -2.56 4.37
N ARG A 96 -6.15 -2.42 5.51
CA ARG A 96 -6.56 -1.49 6.57
C ARG A 96 -6.60 -0.06 6.05
N LEU A 97 -5.52 0.44 5.45
CA LEU A 97 -5.51 1.82 4.94
C LEU A 97 -6.60 2.04 3.88
N HIS A 98 -6.87 1.05 3.03
CA HIS A 98 -7.96 1.10 2.05
C HIS A 98 -9.32 1.33 2.73
N HIS A 99 -9.69 0.49 3.70
CA HIS A 99 -10.97 0.63 4.41
C HIS A 99 -11.08 1.95 5.19
N GLU A 100 -9.99 2.42 5.81
CA GLU A 100 -10.00 3.69 6.54
C GLU A 100 -10.26 4.88 5.59
N VAL A 101 -9.66 4.86 4.39
CA VAL A 101 -9.91 5.89 3.38
C VAL A 101 -11.33 5.80 2.81
N GLU A 102 -11.84 4.59 2.54
CA GLU A 102 -13.24 4.40 2.11
C GLU A 102 -14.22 4.92 3.16
N ALA A 103 -14.00 4.57 4.43
CA ALA A 103 -14.81 5.03 5.55
C ALA A 103 -14.80 6.56 5.63
N TYR A 104 -13.62 7.19 5.58
CA TYR A 104 -13.50 8.64 5.55
C TYR A 104 -14.32 9.26 4.41
N ILE A 105 -14.16 8.77 3.17
CA ILE A 105 -14.89 9.30 2.01
C ILE A 105 -16.41 9.16 2.21
N LYS A 106 -16.86 8.02 2.74
CA LYS A 106 -18.28 7.76 2.98
C LYS A 106 -18.85 8.73 4.03
N TYR A 107 -18.19 8.88 5.18
CA TYR A 107 -18.69 9.72 6.27
C TYR A 107 -18.55 11.22 5.99
N SER A 108 -17.50 11.66 5.28
CA SER A 108 -17.34 13.06 4.85
C SER A 108 -18.29 13.47 3.72
N SER A 109 -19.00 12.52 3.10
CA SER A 109 -20.03 12.81 2.09
C SER A 109 -21.43 12.99 2.71
N HIS A 110 -21.59 12.72 4.00
CA HIS A 110 -22.85 12.83 4.75
C HIS A 110 -22.89 14.04 5.72
N ASN A 111 -21.81 14.81 5.78
CA ASN A 111 -21.72 16.11 6.45
C ASN A 111 -21.59 17.22 5.39
#